data_AF-A0A959I8M1-F1
#
_entry.id   AF-A0A959I8M1-F1
#
_cell.length_a   1.000
_cell.length_b   1.000
_cell.length_c   1.000
_cell.angle_alpha   90.00
_cell.angle_beta   90.00
_cell.angle_gamma   90.00
#
_symmetry.space_group_name_H-M   'P 1'
#
loop_
_entity.id
_entity.type
_entity.pdbx_description
1 polymer ?
#
loop_
_entity_poly.entity_id
_entity_poly.type
_entity_poly.pdbx_seq_one_letter_code
_entity_poly.pdbx_strand_id
1 'polypeptide(L)' 'PMEVRRRIGYLPEHNPLYKELYVQEYLLFIAGLHGIRNKSQRVADMIELTGLTREQKKPIGA' A
#
# COMPACT_ATOMS: atom_id res chain seq x y z
N PRO A 1 -7.41 24.22 1.36
CA PRO A 1 -7.75 22.88 1.93
C PRO A 1 -7.23 21.67 1.12
N MET A 2 -7.37 21.70 -0.22
CA MET A 2 -6.95 20.59 -1.10
C MET A 2 -5.45 20.28 -1.05
N GLU A 3 -4.61 21.28 -0.86
CA GLU A 3 -3.16 21.11 -0.84
C GLU A 3 -2.66 20.33 0.38
N VAL A 4 -3.30 20.52 1.54
CA VAL A 4 -3.03 19.76 2.76
C VAL A 4 -3.45 18.30 2.58
N ARG A 5 -4.62 18.05 1.97
CA ARG A 5 -5.12 16.70 1.67
C ARG A 5 -4.18 15.88 0.78
N ARG A 6 -3.38 16.52 -0.08
CA ARG A 6 -2.36 15.83 -0.89
C ARG A 6 -1.14 15.38 -0.10
N ARG A 7 -0.88 15.99 1.07
CA ARG A 7 0.29 15.71 1.91
C ARG A 7 0.00 14.69 3.02
N ILE A 8 -1.27 14.34 3.23
CA ILE A 8 -1.71 13.42 4.28
C ILE A 8 -2.37 12.18 3.66
N GLY A 9 -2.05 11.01 4.21
CA GLY A 9 -2.78 9.78 3.92
C GLY A 9 -4.03 9.68 4.79
N TYR A 10 -5.14 9.21 4.22
CA TYR A 10 -6.36 8.91 4.96
C TYR A 10 -6.51 7.40 5.11
N LEU A 11 -6.67 6.93 6.35
CA LEU A 11 -7.00 5.54 6.67
C LEU A 11 -8.40 5.52 7.31
N PRO A 12 -9.43 5.00 6.62
CA PRO A 12 -10.76 4.86 7.21
C PRO A 12 -10.79 3.75 8.27
N GLU A 13 -11.73 3.87 9.22
CA GLU A 13 -12.04 2.83 10.21
C GLU A 13 -12.44 1.51 9.54
N HIS A 14 -13.21 1.60 8.46
CA HIS A 14 -13.52 0.49 7.56
C HIS A 14 -12.67 0.58 6.31
N ASN A 15 -11.45 0.02 6.34
CA ASN A 15 -10.61 -0.10 5.16
C ASN A 15 -11.03 -1.32 4.33
N PRO A 16 -11.63 -1.16 3.13
CA PRO A 16 -11.94 -2.29 2.26
C PRO A 16 -10.64 -2.85 1.69
N LEU A 17 -10.06 -3.79 2.43
CA LEU A 17 -8.90 -4.54 1.97
C LEU A 17 -9.31 -5.49 0.86
N TYR A 18 -8.57 -5.47 -0.25
CA TYR A 18 -8.71 -6.46 -1.32
C TYR A 18 -8.10 -7.77 -0.85
N LYS A 19 -8.90 -8.57 -0.13
CA LYS A 19 -8.47 -9.81 0.54
C LYS A 19 -7.89 -10.86 -0.42
N GLU A 20 -8.25 -10.79 -1.69
CA GLU A 20 -7.79 -11.67 -2.75
C GLU A 20 -6.40 -11.32 -3.29
N LEU A 21 -5.90 -10.11 -3.02
CA LEU A 21 -4.57 -9.68 -3.47
C LEU A 21 -3.48 -10.10 -2.47
N TYR A 22 -2.28 -10.37 -2.99
CA TYR A 22 -1.09 -10.45 -2.15
C TYR A 22 -0.75 -9.08 -1.56
N VAL A 23 -0.14 -9.07 -0.37
CA VAL A 23 0.30 -7.84 0.30
C VAL A 23 1.12 -6.93 -0.64
N GLN A 24 2.06 -7.51 -1.39
CA GLN A 24 2.87 -6.76 -2.36
C GLN A 24 2.03 -6.20 -3.53
N GLU A 25 1.08 -6.97 -4.04
CA GLU A 25 0.23 -6.57 -5.17
C GLU A 25 -0.70 -5.42 -4.77
N TYR A 26 -1.28 -5.49 -3.57
CA TYR A 26 -2.08 -4.42 -3.01
C TYR A 26 -1.28 -3.13 -2.88
N LEU A 27 -0.07 -3.18 -2.33
CA LEU A 27 0.78 -2.01 -2.19
C LEU A 27 1.18 -1.42 -3.56
N LEU A 28 1.45 -2.26 -4.56
CA LEU A 28 1.70 -1.82 -5.94
C LEU A 28 0.48 -1.17 -6.58
N PHE A 29 -0.71 -1.72 -6.35
CA PHE A 29 -1.98 -1.18 -6.83
C PHE A 29 -2.24 0.21 -6.25
N ILE A 30 -2.14 0.36 -4.91
CA ILE A 30 -2.30 1.64 -4.22
C ILE A 30 -1.23 2.65 -4.67
N ALA A 31 0.03 2.24 -4.82
CA ALA A 31 1.09 3.12 -5.33
C ALA A 31 0.79 3.63 -6.75
N GLY A 32 0.17 2.79 -7.60
CA GLY A 32 -0.31 3.18 -8.92
C GLY A 32 -1.45 4.21 -8.85
N LEU A 33 -2.45 3.97 -7.99
CA LEU A 33 -3.58 4.88 -7.77
C LEU A 33 -3.12 6.28 -7.32
N HIS A 34 -2.10 6.34 -6.45
CA HIS A 34 -1.52 7.58 -5.96
C HIS A 34 -0.49 8.23 -6.92
N GLY A 35 -0.26 7.64 -8.10
CA GLY A 35 0.65 8.20 -9.11
C GLY A 35 2.13 8.18 -8.71
N ILE A 36 2.55 7.24 -7.86
CA ILE A 36 3.94 7.11 -7.46
C ILE A 36 4.77 6.62 -8.65
N ARG A 37 5.73 7.44 -9.10
CA ARG A 37 6.59 7.15 -10.27
C ARG A 37 7.45 5.91 -10.05
N ASN A 38 8.16 5.83 -8.92
CA ASN A 38 9.06 4.72 -8.59
C ASN A 38 8.36 3.67 -7.70
N LYS A 39 7.15 3.24 -8.10
CA LYS A 39 6.27 2.40 -7.27
C LYS A 39 6.95 1.13 -6.76
N SER A 40 7.73 0.41 -7.58
CA SER A 40 8.36 -0.85 -7.17
C SER A 40 9.38 -0.64 -6.04
N GLN A 41 10.25 0.36 -6.17
CA GLN A 41 11.22 0.70 -5.12
C GLN A 41 10.49 1.19 -3.86
N ARG A 42 9.52 2.10 -4.03
CA ARG A 42 8.78 2.64 -2.89
C ARG A 42 8.03 1.54 -2.12
N VAL A 43 7.43 0.58 -2.82
CA VAL A 43 6.75 -0.56 -2.19
C VAL A 43 7.75 -1.45 -1.46
N ALA A 44 8.93 -1.73 -2.03
CA ALA A 44 9.98 -2.48 -1.34
C ALA A 44 10.41 -1.78 -0.03
N ASP A 45 10.64 -0.47 -0.08
CA ASP A 45 10.99 0.34 1.10
C ASP A 45 9.88 0.26 2.18
N MET A 46 8.61 0.32 1.77
CA MET A 46 7.47 0.24 2.70
C MET A 46 7.32 -1.15 3.30
N ILE A 47 7.53 -2.22 2.53
CA ILE A 47 7.49 -3.60 3.02
C ILE A 47 8.57 -3.80 4.09
N GLU A 48 9.77 -3.28 3.87
CA GLU A 48 10.86 -3.35 4.85
C GLU A 48 10.54 -2.53 6.10
N LEU A 49 10.13 -1.26 5.92
CA LEU A 49 9.82 -0.34 7.02
C LEU A 49 8.69 -0.86 7.93
N THR A 50 7.71 -1.57 7.36
CA THR A 50 6.56 -2.11 8.09
C THR A 50 6.77 -3.56 8.56
N GLY A 51 7.92 -4.16 8.28
CA GLY A 51 8.23 -5.54 8.67
C GLY A 51 7.44 -6.62 7.90
N LEU A 52 6.83 -6.27 6.77
CA LEU A 52 6.00 -7.17 5.97
C LEU A 52 6.80 -8.09 5.03
N THR A 53 8.13 -8.09 5.09
CA THR A 53 9.00 -8.84 4.16
C THR A 53 8.66 -10.32 4.04
N ARG A 54 8.27 -10.98 5.15
CA ARG A 54 7.88 -12.40 5.16
C ARG A 54 6.46 -12.65 4.64
N GLU A 55 5.60 -11.64 4.79
CA GLU A 55 4.17 -11.70 4.50
C GLU A 55 3.83 -11.17 3.10
N GLN A 56 4.79 -10.54 2.41
CA GLN A 56 4.59 -9.85 1.13
C GLN A 56 3.95 -10.71 0.03
N LYS A 57 4.16 -12.04 0.07
CA LYS A 57 3.64 -13.03 -0.89
C LYS A 57 2.39 -13.77 -0.39
N LYS A 58 1.80 -13.35 0.73
CA LYS A 58 0.57 -13.95 1.28
C LYS A 58 -0.64 -13.10 0.90
N PRO A 59 -1.80 -13.74 0.66
CA PRO A 59 -3.04 -13.00 0.45
C PRO A 59 -3.37 -12.19 1.70
N ILE A 60 -3.93 -10.99 1.55
CA ILE A 60 -4.30 -10.15 2.70
C ILE A 60 -5.39 -10.80 3.57
N GLY A 61 -6.24 -11.64 2.97
CA GLY A 61 -7.28 -12.37 3.68
C GLY A 61 -6.87 -13.72 4.28
N ALA A 62 -5.59 -14.11 4.20
CA ALA A 62 -5.10 -15.41 4.69
C ALA A 62 -4.87 -15.44 6.20
#